data_AF-E7G6G3-F1
#
_entry.id   AF-E7G6G3-F1
#
_cell.length_a   1.000
_cell.length_b   1.000
_cell.length_c   1.000
_cell.angle_alpha   90.00
_cell.angle_beta   90.00
_cell.angle_gamma   90.00
#
_symmetry.space_group_name_H-M   'P 1'
#
loop_
_entity.id
_entity.type
_entity.pdbx_description
1 polymer ?
#
loop_
_entity_poly.entity_id
_entity_poly.type
_entity_poly.pdbx_seq_one_letter_code
_entity_poly.pdbx_strand_id
1 'polypeptide(L)'
;MQRGQVTSYQVLLTSSTNIMDPRVIWSVTDINGQETDKATITSDGELTVKKNGQIKILAKTIDGSGIVGEKVVTISGQTLASLSQDKPTVTSSVGDNHPGSFAVDGDETTRWIADSGEKNPWIYVDLGTQAKIDLIVLNWEDARPPRYVVEV
;
A
#
# COMPACT_ATOMS: atom_id res chain seq x y z
N MET A 1 8.68 -11.76 -1.50
CA MET A 1 7.85 -11.51 -0.27
C MET A 1 8.24 -10.18 0.41
N GLN A 2 7.63 -9.05 0.04
CA GLN A 2 7.63 -7.87 0.92
C GLN A 2 6.38 -7.93 1.80
N ARG A 3 6.56 -8.48 3.00
CA ARG A 3 5.52 -8.52 4.05
C ARG A 3 5.22 -7.11 4.51
N GLY A 4 3.92 -6.86 4.71
CA GLY A 4 3.36 -5.65 5.29
C GLY A 4 4.23 -5.13 6.42
N GLN A 5 4.72 -3.90 6.23
CA GLN A 5 5.34 -3.13 7.29
C GLN A 5 4.22 -2.74 8.26
N VAL A 6 3.82 -3.69 9.10
CA VAL A 6 2.96 -3.44 10.27
C VAL A 6 3.81 -2.60 11.20
N THR A 7 3.75 -1.29 11.01
CA THR A 7 4.28 -0.37 12.00
C THR A 7 3.22 -0.27 13.07
N SER A 8 3.27 -1.16 14.06
CA SER A 8 2.41 -1.10 15.23
C SER A 8 2.80 0.14 16.04
N TYR A 9 1.95 1.16 16.03
CA TYR A 9 2.09 2.31 16.92
C TYR A 9 1.27 2.04 18.19
N GLN A 10 1.93 2.01 19.35
CA GLN A 10 1.22 2.06 20.63
C GLN A 10 0.75 3.50 20.86
N VAL A 11 -0.56 3.71 20.81
CA VAL A 11 -1.15 5.02 21.09
C VAL A 11 -1.37 5.11 22.61
N LEU A 12 -0.48 5.79 23.31
CA LEU A 12 -0.66 6.15 24.72
C LEU A 12 -1.51 7.43 24.78
N LEU A 13 -2.78 7.29 25.17
CA LEU A 13 -3.61 8.42 25.56
C LEU A 13 -3.53 8.56 27.07
N THR A 14 -2.74 9.52 27.54
CA THR A 14 -2.75 9.90 28.94
C THR A 14 -3.91 10.86 29.17
N SER A 15 -4.92 10.43 29.91
CA SER A 15 -5.96 11.34 30.39
C SER A 15 -5.45 12.14 31.58
N SER A 16 -5.66 13.44 31.55
CA SER A 16 -5.32 14.34 32.66
C SER A 16 -6.42 14.45 33.73
N THR A 17 -7.45 13.60 33.70
CA THR A 17 -8.60 13.69 34.63
C THR A 17 -9.28 12.35 34.88
N ASN A 18 -9.41 12.00 36.16
CA ASN A 18 -10.42 11.15 36.83
C ASN A 18 -11.22 10.16 35.97
N ILE A 19 -10.53 9.27 35.25
CA ILE A 19 -11.18 8.14 34.58
C ILE A 19 -11.47 7.07 35.63
N MET A 20 -12.73 6.65 35.75
CA MET A 20 -13.12 5.58 36.68
C MET A 20 -12.88 4.18 36.12
N ASP A 21 -12.81 4.06 34.79
CA ASP A 21 -12.46 2.83 34.07
C ASP A 21 -11.47 3.14 32.92
N PRO A 22 -10.21 2.68 32.99
CA PRO A 22 -9.19 3.00 31.99
C PRO A 22 -9.44 2.38 30.61
N ARG A 23 -10.48 1.54 30.46
CA ARG A 23 -10.82 0.91 29.18
C ARG A 23 -11.37 1.93 28.20
N VAL A 24 -10.97 1.77 26.95
CA VAL A 24 -11.39 2.62 25.83
C VAL A 24 -11.83 1.76 24.65
N ILE A 25 -12.73 2.31 23.83
CA ILE A 25 -13.07 1.78 22.52
C ILE A 25 -12.19 2.50 21.50
N TRP A 26 -11.35 1.73 20.81
CA TRP A 26 -10.53 2.21 19.71
C TRP A 26 -11.33 2.26 18.41
N SER A 27 -11.12 3.32 17.64
CA SER A 27 -11.64 3.44 16.28
C SER A 27 -10.68 4.24 15.39
N VAL A 28 -10.78 4.03 14.08
CA VAL A 28 -9.99 4.73 13.07
C VAL A 28 -10.91 5.27 11.99
N THR A 29 -10.66 6.51 11.58
CA THR A 29 -11.45 7.26 10.59
C THR A 29 -10.52 8.00 9.64
N ASP A 30 -11.07 8.56 8.58
CA ASP A 30 -10.37 9.59 7.80
C ASP A 30 -10.23 10.89 8.61
N ILE A 31 -9.60 11.92 8.03
CA ILE A 31 -9.38 13.19 8.75
C ILE A 31 -10.71 13.91 9.08
N ASN A 32 -11.78 13.60 8.36
CA ASN A 32 -13.10 14.19 8.51
C ASN A 32 -14.02 13.38 9.44
N GLY A 33 -13.53 12.29 10.03
CA GLY A 33 -14.31 11.41 10.91
C GLY A 33 -15.20 10.40 10.20
N GLN A 34 -15.02 10.19 8.89
CA GLN A 34 -15.73 9.15 8.12
C GLN A 34 -14.95 7.82 8.14
N GLU A 35 -15.58 6.74 7.71
CA GLU A 35 -14.91 5.44 7.57
C GLU A 35 -13.70 5.55 6.63
N THR A 36 -12.64 4.80 6.94
CA THR A 36 -11.40 4.81 6.16
C THR A 36 -11.00 3.39 5.78
N ASP A 37 -10.56 3.23 4.53
CA ASP A 37 -9.96 2.00 4.01
C ASP A 37 -8.43 1.97 4.22
N LYS A 38 -7.85 3.03 4.78
CA LYS A 38 -6.39 3.21 4.91
C LYS A 38 -5.76 2.43 6.05
N ALA A 39 -6.54 2.06 7.08
CA ALA A 39 -6.06 1.28 8.21
C ALA A 39 -7.24 0.63 8.96
N THR A 40 -6.93 -0.36 9.79
CA THR A 40 -7.84 -0.93 10.80
C THR A 40 -7.18 -0.87 12.17
N ILE A 41 -7.97 -0.77 13.24
CA ILE A 41 -7.47 -0.79 14.62
C ILE A 41 -8.18 -1.88 15.43
N THR A 42 -7.43 -2.62 16.23
CA THR A 42 -8.00 -3.65 17.12
C THR A 42 -8.55 -3.05 18.41
N SER A 43 -9.28 -3.85 19.19
CA SER A 43 -9.74 -3.45 20.53
C SER A 43 -8.61 -3.16 21.52
N ASP A 44 -7.39 -3.61 21.22
CA ASP A 44 -6.20 -3.37 22.03
C ASP A 44 -5.38 -2.17 21.54
N GLY A 45 -5.88 -1.45 20.52
CA GLY A 45 -5.23 -0.25 19.98
C GLY A 45 -4.11 -0.54 18.98
N GLU A 46 -4.00 -1.77 18.47
CA GLU A 46 -3.02 -2.10 17.44
C GLU A 46 -3.52 -1.68 16.06
N LEU A 47 -2.72 -0.84 15.37
CA LEU A 47 -3.04 -0.29 14.06
C LEU A 47 -2.39 -1.13 12.95
N THR A 48 -3.22 -1.64 12.03
CA THR A 48 -2.78 -2.25 10.77
C THR A 48 -3.01 -1.27 9.63
N VAL A 49 -1.93 -0.76 9.06
CA VAL A 49 -1.95 0.17 7.92
C VAL A 49 -2.11 -0.57 6.59
N LYS A 50 -2.85 0.02 5.65
CA LYS A 50 -3.17 -0.54 4.33
C LYS A 50 -2.80 0.41 3.19
N LYS A 51 -3.07 1.71 3.35
CA LYS A 51 -2.83 2.73 2.32
C LYS A 51 -2.12 3.95 2.91
N ASN A 52 -1.32 4.62 2.08
CA ASN A 52 -0.76 5.93 2.44
C ASN A 52 -1.87 6.99 2.60
N GLY A 53 -1.59 8.01 3.40
CA GLY A 53 -2.47 9.13 3.64
C GLY A 53 -2.66 9.42 5.13
N GLN A 54 -3.47 10.42 5.44
CA GLN A 54 -3.77 10.79 6.82
C GLN A 54 -5.02 10.08 7.33
N ILE A 55 -4.96 9.64 8.59
CA ILE A 55 -6.08 9.06 9.33
C ILE A 55 -6.20 9.76 10.69
N LYS A 56 -7.36 9.60 11.32
CA LYS A 56 -7.60 9.98 12.71
C LYS A 56 -7.92 8.73 13.53
N ILE A 57 -7.13 8.51 14.58
CA ILE A 57 -7.37 7.47 15.59
C ILE A 57 -8.12 8.12 16.75
N LEU A 58 -9.16 7.46 17.24
CA LEU A 58 -9.94 7.89 18.40
C LEU A 58 -9.94 6.79 19.46
N ALA A 59 -9.81 7.17 20.73
CA ALA A 59 -10.12 6.28 21.84
C ALA A 59 -11.15 6.94 22.76
N LYS A 60 -12.30 6.28 22.88
CA LYS A 60 -13.44 6.76 23.65
C LYS A 60 -13.55 6.00 24.96
N THR A 61 -13.66 6.69 26.08
CA THR A 61 -13.88 6.06 27.39
C THR A 61 -15.25 5.38 27.45
N ILE A 62 -15.33 4.28 28.19
CA ILE A 62 -16.59 3.52 28.38
C ILE A 62 -17.29 3.80 29.72
N ASP A 63 -16.68 4.60 30.59
CA ASP A 63 -17.21 4.98 31.90
C ASP A 63 -18.37 5.99 31.85
N GLY A 64 -18.85 6.32 30.65
CA GLY A 64 -19.93 7.29 30.44
C GLY A 64 -19.50 8.75 30.52
N SER A 65 -18.22 9.06 30.78
CA SER A 65 -17.70 10.43 30.79
C SER A 65 -17.73 11.10 29.42
N GLY A 66 -17.81 10.31 28.34
CA GLY A 66 -17.82 10.81 26.96
C GLY A 66 -16.47 11.38 26.50
N ILE A 67 -15.40 11.18 27.28
CA ILE A 67 -14.05 11.62 26.93
C ILE A 67 -13.57 10.85 25.69
N VAL A 68 -13.05 11.59 24.71
CA VAL A 68 -12.44 11.05 23.50
C VAL A 68 -11.04 11.64 23.34
N GLY A 69 -10.03 10.78 23.27
CA GLY A 69 -8.70 11.16 22.82
C GLY A 69 -8.58 11.00 21.31
N GLU A 70 -7.98 11.97 20.63
CA GLU A 70 -7.78 11.95 19.17
C GLU A 70 -6.31 12.08 18.81
N LYS A 71 -5.88 11.36 17.77
CA LYS A 71 -4.54 11.50 17.17
C LYS A 71 -4.63 11.42 15.65
N VAL A 72 -4.10 12.43 14.96
CA VAL A 72 -3.87 12.37 13.52
C VAL A 72 -2.52 11.68 13.26
N VAL A 73 -2.53 10.71 12.33
CA VAL A 73 -1.36 9.96 11.90
C VAL A 73 -1.23 10.07 10.39
N THR A 74 -0.02 10.41 9.92
CA THR A 74 0.35 10.34 8.51
C THR A 74 0.95 8.97 8.23
N ILE A 75 0.26 8.17 7.42
CA ILE A 75 0.75 6.89 6.92
C ILE A 75 1.52 7.14 5.63
N SER A 76 2.77 6.70 5.58
CA SER A 76 3.65 6.78 4.41
C SER A 76 4.43 5.49 4.26
N GLY A 77 5.01 5.25 3.08
CA GLY A 77 5.85 4.08 2.83
C GLY A 77 5.09 2.76 2.72
N GLN A 78 3.75 2.80 2.71
CA GLN A 78 2.97 1.64 2.29
C GLN A 78 3.12 1.50 0.78
N THR A 79 3.81 0.46 0.34
CA THR A 79 3.71 -0.04 -1.03
C THR A 79 2.32 -0.65 -1.15
N LEU A 80 1.33 0.18 -1.49
CA LEU A 80 0.12 -0.36 -2.10
C LEU A 80 0.58 -1.22 -3.27
N ALA A 81 0.04 -2.44 -3.38
CA ALA A 81 0.24 -3.24 -4.58
C ALA A 81 0.07 -2.32 -5.79
N SER A 82 1.09 -2.26 -6.65
CA SER A 82 1.07 -1.36 -7.80
C SER A 82 -0.24 -1.54 -8.56
N LEU A 83 -0.76 -0.50 -9.22
CA LEU A 83 -1.93 -0.66 -10.09
C LEU A 83 -1.73 -1.79 -11.12
N SER A 84 -0.47 -2.03 -11.51
CA SER A 84 -0.05 -3.09 -12.40
C SER A 84 0.08 -4.47 -11.75
N GLN A 85 0.10 -4.58 -10.42
CA GLN A 85 0.40 -5.85 -9.74
C GLN A 85 -0.68 -6.90 -10.00
N ASP A 86 -0.23 -8.10 -10.35
CA ASP A 86 -1.04 -9.26 -10.73
C ASP A 86 -1.99 -9.00 -11.92
N LYS A 87 -1.70 -7.95 -12.72
CA LYS A 87 -2.48 -7.62 -13.90
C LYS A 87 -2.07 -8.43 -15.13
N PRO A 88 -2.99 -8.67 -16.07
CA PRO A 88 -2.65 -9.29 -17.33
C PRO A 88 -1.58 -8.50 -18.08
N THR A 89 -0.61 -9.21 -18.63
CA THR A 89 0.44 -8.62 -19.47
C THR A 89 0.40 -9.21 -20.87
N VAL A 90 0.65 -8.38 -21.87
CA VAL A 90 0.97 -8.82 -23.23
C VAL A 90 2.38 -8.35 -23.54
N THR A 91 3.23 -9.22 -24.06
CA THR A 91 4.63 -8.89 -24.37
C THR A 91 4.91 -9.13 -25.85
N SER A 92 5.92 -8.44 -26.38
CA SER A 92 6.38 -8.66 -27.75
C SER A 92 6.91 -10.08 -27.96
N SER A 93 7.56 -10.62 -26.92
CA SER A 93 8.20 -11.92 -26.90
C SER A 93 8.40 -12.42 -25.46
N VAL A 94 8.85 -13.67 -25.30
CA VAL A 94 9.19 -14.28 -24.00
C VAL A 94 10.48 -15.09 -24.16
N GLY A 95 11.57 -14.55 -23.64
CA GLY A 95 12.87 -15.23 -23.58
C GLY A 95 13.05 -16.03 -22.30
N ASP A 96 13.82 -17.13 -22.39
CA ASP A 96 14.30 -17.93 -21.25
C ASP A 96 13.23 -18.35 -20.22
N ASN A 97 11.96 -18.52 -20.62
CA ASN A 97 10.83 -18.78 -19.71
C ASN A 97 10.58 -17.69 -18.65
N HIS A 98 10.83 -16.43 -18.99
CA HIS A 98 10.58 -15.27 -18.13
C HIS A 98 9.41 -14.45 -18.71
N PRO A 99 8.15 -14.88 -18.52
CA PRO A 99 6.97 -14.24 -19.12
C PRO A 99 6.70 -12.85 -18.53
N GLY A 100 5.85 -12.07 -19.22
CA GLY A 100 5.44 -10.73 -18.79
C GLY A 100 4.86 -10.67 -17.37
N SER A 101 4.21 -11.75 -16.91
CA SER A 101 3.65 -11.85 -15.55
C SER A 101 4.71 -11.66 -14.46
N PHE A 102 5.96 -11.99 -14.72
CA PHE A 102 7.07 -11.77 -13.77
C PHE A 102 7.47 -10.31 -13.63
N ALA A 103 7.05 -9.41 -14.52
CA ALA A 103 7.26 -7.97 -14.34
C ALA A 103 6.23 -7.33 -13.38
N VAL A 104 5.18 -8.07 -13.01
CA VAL A 104 4.02 -7.54 -12.27
C VAL A 104 3.59 -8.42 -11.09
N ASP A 105 4.35 -9.45 -10.72
CA ASP A 105 4.01 -10.37 -9.61
C ASP A 105 4.39 -9.82 -8.21
N GLY A 106 5.10 -8.69 -8.17
CA GLY A 106 5.57 -8.07 -6.92
C GLY A 106 6.76 -8.79 -6.27
N ASP A 107 7.44 -9.69 -6.99
CA ASP A 107 8.69 -10.28 -6.56
C ASP A 107 9.86 -9.60 -7.28
N GLU A 108 10.69 -8.86 -6.54
CA GLU A 108 11.87 -8.17 -7.11
C GLU A 108 12.97 -9.13 -7.59
N THR A 109 12.81 -10.44 -7.38
CA THR A 109 13.75 -11.47 -7.86
C THR A 109 13.32 -12.11 -9.18
N THR A 110 12.10 -11.85 -9.66
CA THR A 110 11.61 -12.28 -10.97
C THR A 110 11.61 -11.09 -11.94
N ARG A 111 11.60 -11.38 -13.24
CA ARG A 111 11.60 -10.37 -14.30
C ARG A 111 11.00 -10.91 -15.58
N TRP A 112 10.50 -10.02 -16.44
CA TRP A 112 10.26 -10.34 -17.84
C TRP A 112 11.56 -10.25 -18.65
N ILE A 113 11.75 -11.16 -19.61
CA ILE A 113 12.86 -11.12 -20.57
C ILE A 113 12.26 -11.18 -21.98
N ALA A 114 12.67 -10.27 -22.84
CA ALA A 114 12.40 -10.35 -24.27
C ALA A 114 13.32 -11.39 -24.93
N ASP A 115 12.86 -12.02 -26.01
CA ASP A 115 13.72 -12.92 -26.77
C ASP A 115 15.00 -12.22 -27.26
N SER A 116 16.13 -12.92 -27.25
CA SER A 116 17.45 -12.34 -27.59
C SER A 116 17.53 -11.76 -29.02
N GLY A 117 16.65 -12.19 -29.92
CA GLY A 117 16.56 -11.70 -31.29
C GLY A 117 15.62 -10.49 -31.48
N GLU A 118 14.79 -10.18 -30.49
CA GLU A 118 13.79 -9.11 -30.55
C GLU A 118 14.47 -7.74 -30.78
N LYS A 119 13.93 -6.96 -31.70
CA LYS A 119 14.49 -5.65 -32.06
C LYS A 119 13.80 -4.50 -31.35
N ASN A 120 12.51 -4.67 -31.05
CA ASN A 120 11.69 -3.62 -30.43
C ASN A 120 10.90 -4.24 -29.26
N PRO A 121 11.57 -4.61 -28.15
CA PRO A 121 10.90 -5.26 -27.04
C PRO A 121 9.91 -4.31 -26.36
N TRP A 122 8.70 -4.80 -26.10
CA TRP A 122 7.66 -4.07 -25.37
C TRP A 122 6.87 -4.99 -24.44
N ILE A 123 6.33 -4.39 -23.39
CA ILE A 123 5.37 -5.00 -22.46
C ILE A 123 4.19 -4.03 -22.29
N TYR A 124 2.98 -4.56 -22.40
CA TYR A 124 1.72 -3.89 -22.15
C TYR A 124 1.07 -4.51 -20.91
N VAL A 125 0.54 -3.67 -20.02
CA VAL A 125 -0.15 -4.12 -18.80
C VAL A 125 -1.59 -3.61 -18.82
N ASP A 126 -2.55 -4.52 -18.76
CA ASP A 126 -3.96 -4.18 -18.69
C ASP A 126 -4.40 -3.89 -17.25
N LEU A 127 -4.62 -2.61 -16.91
CA LEU A 127 -5.08 -2.23 -15.57
C LEU A 127 -6.54 -2.69 -15.29
N GLY A 128 -7.29 -3.05 -16.33
CA GLY A 128 -8.67 -3.55 -16.30
C GLY A 128 -9.73 -2.46 -16.15
N THR A 129 -9.35 -1.28 -15.66
CA THR A 129 -10.23 -0.10 -15.54
C THR A 129 -9.42 1.17 -15.75
N GLN A 130 -10.10 2.27 -16.10
CA GLN A 130 -9.45 3.58 -16.14
C GLN A 130 -8.96 3.96 -14.74
N ALA A 131 -7.66 4.23 -14.63
CA ALA A 131 -7.02 4.59 -13.37
C ALA A 131 -6.19 5.86 -13.54
N LYS A 132 -6.08 6.63 -12.45
CA LYS A 132 -5.14 7.74 -12.36
C LYS A 132 -3.76 7.19 -12.04
N ILE A 133 -2.78 7.45 -12.92
CA ILE A 133 -1.39 7.06 -12.72
C ILE A 133 -0.63 8.27 -12.16
N ASP A 134 -0.18 8.16 -10.91
CA ASP A 134 0.59 9.22 -10.24
C ASP A 134 2.11 8.97 -10.32
N LEU A 135 2.53 7.71 -10.44
CA LEU A 135 3.93 7.30 -10.48
C LEU A 135 4.06 5.99 -11.28
N ILE A 136 5.13 5.91 -12.08
CA ILE A 136 5.56 4.67 -12.74
C ILE A 136 6.95 4.35 -12.22
N VAL A 137 7.11 3.13 -11.68
CA VAL A 137 8.40 2.61 -11.20
C VAL A 137 8.81 1.49 -12.13
N LEU A 138 10.01 1.60 -12.70
CA LEU A 138 10.63 0.56 -13.52
C LEU A 138 11.86 0.04 -12.81
N ASN A 139 11.81 -1.23 -12.38
CA ASN A 139 12.93 -1.93 -11.77
C ASN A 139 13.68 -2.69 -12.86
N TRP A 140 14.91 -2.26 -13.14
CA TRP A 140 15.76 -2.85 -14.16
C TRP A 140 16.94 -3.58 -13.53
N GLU A 141 17.35 -4.70 -14.15
CA GLU A 141 18.69 -5.26 -13.92
C GLU A 141 19.76 -4.50 -14.72
N ASP A 142 21.03 -4.84 -14.52
CA ASP A 142 22.15 -4.25 -15.25
C ASP A 142 21.99 -4.35 -16.78
N ALA A 143 21.38 -5.43 -17.27
CA ALA A 143 21.12 -5.70 -18.67
C ALA A 143 19.88 -4.94 -19.24
N ARG A 144 19.77 -3.66 -18.94
CA ARG A 144 18.63 -2.81 -19.35
C ARG A 144 18.83 -2.16 -20.73
N PRO A 145 17.74 -1.81 -21.43
CA PRO A 145 17.86 -1.05 -22.66
C PRO A 145 18.42 0.35 -22.39
N PRO A 146 19.20 0.93 -23.33
CA PRO A 146 19.74 2.28 -23.18
C PRO A 146 18.67 3.38 -23.30
N ARG A 147 17.50 3.04 -23.86
CA ARG A 147 16.35 3.94 -24.06
C ARG A 147 15.05 3.17 -23.90
N TYR A 148 14.02 3.85 -23.43
CA TYR A 148 12.65 3.33 -23.35
C TYR A 148 11.65 4.48 -23.53
N VAL A 149 10.42 4.13 -23.86
CA VAL A 149 9.27 5.05 -23.95
C VAL A 149 8.15 4.45 -23.11
N VAL A 150 7.38 5.31 -22.46
CA VAL A 150 6.16 4.93 -21.74
C VAL A 150 4.97 5.53 -22.46
N GLU A 151 3.96 4.71 -22.71
CA GLU A 151 2.73 5.07 -23.42
C GLU A 151 1.52 4.67 -22.56
N VAL A 152 0.39 5.40 -22.71
CA VAL A 152 -0.87 5.19 -21.97
C VAL A 152 -2.08 5.28 -22.88
#